data_AF-A0A2J6PKD0-F1
#
_entry.id   AF-A0A2J6PKD0-F1
#
_cell.length_a   1.000
_cell.length_b   1.000
_cell.length_c   1.000
_cell.angle_alpha   90.00
_cell.angle_beta   90.00
_cell.angle_gamma   90.00
#
_symmetry.space_group_name_H-M   'P 1'
#
loop_
_entity.id
_entity.type
_entity.pdbx_description
1 polymer ?
#
loop_
_entity_poly.entity_id
_entity_poly.type
_entity_poly.pdbx_seq_one_letter_code
_entity_poly.pdbx_strand_id
1 'polypeptide(L)'
;IPDGLTNAEGGVYERLIKIVAQRRKQGREAEMTPHIFTITDLAKDYDDLTAMLCLKELKRLGVVTLEGFVANLMPADDRALFGRGALDSLGLPNVPIGIGTRGSEKQHEMHDYEFDGSETFMAPRSKLRQLPQGQDLLKTLFEKADKENRKLTYLGISSLMDIAHFAEKPENRELLKKGLANVVLQGGYRMVDGKLIADPDAANNGFDIKSAQKFHDFIYENKIPSAVWTKVATFATAIPTTVFEFMEDTHHPLGPYLRKVQIGQDSSFYLKACSDTPFAPHMTQPWYLKNRSAWFSSGREPDEPYPTVEELIPFFINIIAYDALAAIGAAGEDVVKEFKFVKPFTTRPDAEHPLHKIIGVPP
;
A
#
# COMPACT_ATOMS: atom_id res chain seq x y z
N ILE A 1 -12.02 -19.28 -11.00
CA ILE A 1 -10.72 -19.31 -10.28
C ILE A 1 -9.67 -19.59 -11.34
N PRO A 2 -8.50 -18.93 -11.35
CA PRO A 2 -7.45 -19.23 -12.32
C PRO A 2 -7.02 -20.71 -12.26
N ASP A 3 -6.66 -21.27 -13.40
CA ASP A 3 -6.07 -22.62 -13.47
C ASP A 3 -4.60 -22.59 -13.01
N GLY A 4 -4.05 -23.74 -12.63
CA GLY A 4 -2.63 -23.89 -12.26
C GLY A 4 -2.28 -23.48 -10.82
N LEU A 5 -3.26 -23.08 -10.01
CA LEU A 5 -3.07 -22.78 -8.60
C LEU A 5 -2.87 -24.05 -7.76
N THR A 6 -2.07 -23.96 -6.70
CA THR A 6 -2.03 -24.98 -5.64
C THR A 6 -3.38 -25.06 -4.92
N ASN A 7 -3.63 -26.16 -4.21
CA ASN A 7 -4.83 -26.31 -3.38
C ASN A 7 -4.96 -25.20 -2.32
N ALA A 8 -3.84 -24.75 -1.76
CA ALA A 8 -3.83 -23.68 -0.76
C ALA A 8 -4.26 -22.34 -1.39
N GLU A 9 -3.70 -21.99 -2.54
CA GLU A 9 -4.06 -20.78 -3.28
C GLU A 9 -5.52 -20.85 -3.78
N GLY A 10 -5.95 -21.96 -4.37
CA GLY A 10 -7.33 -22.18 -4.79
C GLY A 10 -8.32 -22.00 -3.63
N GLY A 11 -7.97 -22.50 -2.44
CA GLY A 11 -8.77 -22.33 -1.22
C GLY A 11 -8.93 -20.87 -0.77
N VAL A 12 -7.97 -19.99 -1.06
CA VAL A 12 -8.12 -18.54 -0.82
C VAL A 12 -9.21 -17.97 -1.73
N TYR A 13 -9.19 -18.31 -3.03
CA TYR A 13 -10.19 -17.85 -3.99
C TYR A 13 -11.59 -18.35 -3.65
N GLU A 14 -11.74 -19.62 -3.27
CA GLU A 14 -13.04 -20.20 -2.88
C GLU A 14 -13.67 -19.44 -1.71
N ARG A 15 -12.87 -19.11 -0.70
CA ARG A 15 -13.33 -18.33 0.47
C ARG A 15 -13.76 -16.92 0.07
N LEU A 16 -12.99 -16.22 -0.75
CA LEU A 16 -13.35 -14.88 -1.24
C LEU A 16 -14.65 -14.91 -2.06
N ILE A 17 -14.82 -15.89 -2.94
CA ILE A 17 -16.05 -16.07 -3.73
C ILE A 17 -17.25 -16.34 -2.79
N LYS A 18 -17.04 -17.16 -1.76
CA LYS A 18 -18.08 -17.43 -0.75
C LYS A 18 -18.50 -16.18 0.00
N ILE A 19 -17.56 -15.30 0.37
CA ILE A 19 -17.86 -14.01 1.00
C ILE A 19 -18.77 -13.16 0.10
N VAL A 20 -18.39 -13.00 -1.18
CA VAL A 20 -19.19 -12.24 -2.15
C VAL A 20 -20.59 -12.84 -2.32
N ALA A 21 -20.69 -14.17 -2.43
CA ALA A 21 -21.97 -14.88 -2.49
C ALA A 21 -22.83 -14.67 -1.24
N GLN A 22 -22.23 -14.60 -0.05
CA GLN A 22 -22.92 -14.29 1.19
C GLN A 22 -23.46 -12.86 1.23
N ARG A 23 -22.66 -11.87 0.81
CA ARG A 23 -23.10 -10.47 0.69
C ARG A 23 -24.33 -10.34 -0.22
N ARG A 24 -24.32 -11.04 -1.36
CA ARG A 24 -25.46 -11.13 -2.29
C ARG A 24 -26.69 -11.78 -1.67
N LYS A 25 -26.51 -12.95 -1.03
CA LYS A 25 -27.61 -13.68 -0.39
C LYS A 25 -28.30 -12.85 0.71
N GLN A 26 -27.55 -11.98 1.39
CA GLN A 26 -28.08 -11.08 2.40
C GLN A 26 -28.74 -9.83 1.83
N GLY A 27 -28.66 -9.59 0.51
CA GLY A 27 -29.14 -8.36 -0.12
C GLY A 27 -28.33 -7.11 0.27
N ARG A 28 -27.12 -7.29 0.82
CA ARG A 28 -26.26 -6.23 1.37
C ARG A 28 -25.00 -6.02 0.55
N GLU A 29 -24.94 -6.51 -0.68
CA GLU A 29 -23.76 -6.38 -1.55
C GLU A 29 -23.31 -4.93 -1.72
N ALA A 30 -24.25 -4.02 -2.00
CA ALA A 30 -23.97 -2.59 -2.15
C ALA A 30 -23.48 -1.91 -0.86
N GLU A 31 -23.90 -2.41 0.30
CA GLU A 31 -23.50 -1.86 1.61
C GLU A 31 -22.16 -2.44 2.08
N MET A 32 -21.93 -3.73 1.85
CA MET A 32 -20.80 -4.48 2.40
C MET A 32 -19.59 -4.52 1.49
N THR A 33 -19.74 -4.24 0.18
CA THR A 33 -18.61 -4.21 -0.76
C THR A 33 -17.87 -2.88 -0.62
N PRO A 34 -16.60 -2.87 -0.17
CA PRO A 34 -15.87 -1.61 -0.01
C PRO A 34 -15.67 -0.91 -1.35
N HIS A 35 -16.00 0.37 -1.41
CA HIS A 35 -15.71 1.26 -2.54
C HIS A 35 -14.42 2.02 -2.26
N ILE A 36 -13.30 1.53 -2.76
CA ILE A 36 -11.95 1.97 -2.39
C ILE A 36 -11.48 3.08 -3.34
N PHE A 37 -11.00 4.18 -2.77
CA PHE A 37 -10.08 5.07 -3.44
C PHE A 37 -8.75 5.05 -2.69
N THR A 38 -7.65 5.24 -3.44
CA THR A 38 -6.30 5.09 -2.91
C THR A 38 -5.47 6.35 -3.13
N ILE A 39 -4.72 6.76 -2.12
CA ILE A 39 -3.62 7.74 -2.27
C ILE A 39 -2.32 6.97 -2.07
N THR A 40 -1.41 7.10 -3.04
CA THR A 40 -0.27 6.21 -3.27
C THR A 40 0.92 6.97 -3.84
N ASP A 41 2.13 6.49 -3.62
CA ASP A 41 3.38 7.02 -4.18
C ASP A 41 4.05 6.02 -5.12
N LEU A 42 3.22 5.39 -5.97
CA LEU A 42 3.61 4.49 -7.07
C LEU A 42 4.98 4.78 -7.66
N ALA A 43 5.70 3.70 -7.96
CA ALA A 43 7.06 3.70 -8.50
C ALA A 43 8.15 4.07 -7.49
N LYS A 44 7.81 4.46 -6.24
CA LYS A 44 8.84 4.70 -5.20
C LYS A 44 9.61 3.42 -4.89
N ASP A 45 8.88 2.31 -4.80
CA ASP A 45 9.41 0.96 -4.67
C ASP A 45 8.38 -0.04 -5.23
N TYR A 46 8.47 -1.32 -4.86
CA TYR A 46 7.56 -2.35 -5.35
C TYR A 46 6.21 -2.43 -4.60
N ASP A 47 6.04 -1.73 -3.48
CA ASP A 47 4.93 -1.95 -2.56
C ASP A 47 3.59 -1.51 -3.13
N ASP A 48 3.49 -0.26 -3.58
CA ASP A 48 2.25 0.30 -4.12
C ASP A 48 1.76 -0.46 -5.36
N LEU A 49 2.69 -0.88 -6.22
CA LEU A 49 2.33 -1.67 -7.41
C LEU A 49 1.84 -3.06 -7.00
N THR A 50 2.47 -3.69 -6.01
CA THR A 50 2.02 -4.97 -5.44
C THR A 50 0.62 -4.81 -4.83
N ALA A 51 0.37 -3.72 -4.11
CA ALA A 51 -0.96 -3.38 -3.60
C ALA A 51 -1.99 -3.21 -4.72
N MET A 52 -1.63 -2.54 -5.82
CA MET A 52 -2.48 -2.39 -7.00
C MET A 52 -2.83 -3.75 -7.63
N LEU A 53 -1.88 -4.69 -7.69
CA LEU A 53 -2.14 -6.06 -8.17
C LEU A 53 -3.17 -6.78 -7.28
N CYS A 54 -3.01 -6.70 -5.96
CA CYS A 54 -3.97 -7.25 -5.00
C CYS A 54 -5.37 -6.62 -5.19
N LEU A 55 -5.44 -5.28 -5.27
CA LEU A 55 -6.69 -4.55 -5.49
C LEU A 55 -7.37 -4.93 -6.80
N LYS A 56 -6.62 -5.06 -7.89
CA LYS A 56 -7.14 -5.53 -9.17
C LYS A 56 -7.79 -6.90 -9.04
N GLU A 57 -7.16 -7.82 -8.33
CA GLU A 57 -7.67 -9.18 -8.22
C GLU A 57 -8.89 -9.27 -7.31
N LEU A 58 -8.88 -8.53 -6.19
CA LEU A 58 -10.05 -8.36 -5.33
C LEU A 58 -11.23 -7.72 -6.09
N LYS A 59 -10.97 -6.74 -6.97
CA LYS A 59 -11.98 -6.15 -7.85
C LYS A 59 -12.54 -7.18 -8.84
N ARG A 60 -11.68 -7.97 -9.48
CA ARG A 60 -12.09 -9.02 -10.44
C ARG A 60 -13.03 -10.04 -9.80
N LEU A 61 -12.81 -10.35 -8.52
CA LEU A 61 -13.65 -11.26 -7.74
C LEU A 61 -14.93 -10.61 -7.19
N GLY A 62 -15.09 -9.29 -7.30
CA GLY A 62 -16.21 -8.55 -6.72
C GLY A 62 -16.10 -8.36 -5.20
N VAL A 63 -14.91 -8.56 -4.62
CA VAL A 63 -14.66 -8.35 -3.19
C VAL A 63 -14.61 -6.86 -2.86
N VAL A 64 -14.12 -6.04 -3.79
CA VAL A 64 -14.06 -4.58 -3.67
C VAL A 64 -14.47 -3.91 -4.97
N THR A 65 -14.84 -2.63 -4.90
CA THR A 65 -14.94 -1.73 -6.05
C THR A 65 -13.79 -0.74 -5.99
N LEU A 66 -13.04 -0.58 -7.08
CA LEU A 66 -12.03 0.49 -7.21
C LEU A 66 -12.65 1.72 -7.85
N GLU A 67 -12.60 2.84 -7.15
CA GLU A 67 -13.17 4.13 -7.53
C GLU A 67 -12.15 5.09 -8.14
N GLY A 68 -10.89 5.01 -7.70
CA GLY A 68 -9.83 5.84 -8.27
C GLY A 68 -8.54 5.83 -7.45
N PHE A 69 -7.49 6.40 -8.03
CA PHE A 69 -6.18 6.55 -7.43
C PHE A 69 -5.73 8.03 -7.48
N VAL A 70 -4.96 8.47 -6.50
CA VAL A 70 -4.23 9.74 -6.54
C VAL A 70 -2.76 9.42 -6.29
N ALA A 71 -1.91 9.70 -7.26
CA ALA A 71 -0.47 9.45 -7.17
C ALA A 71 0.24 10.72 -6.68
N ASN A 72 0.77 10.69 -5.46
CA ASN A 72 1.52 11.80 -4.87
C ASN A 72 3.00 11.43 -4.71
N LEU A 73 3.76 12.27 -4.00
CA LEU A 73 5.23 12.24 -3.92
C LEU A 73 5.89 12.70 -5.22
N MET A 74 6.90 13.56 -5.13
CA MET A 74 7.61 14.01 -6.34
C MET A 74 8.38 12.85 -7.02
N PRO A 75 8.43 12.80 -8.35
CA PRO A 75 7.66 13.59 -9.33
C PRO A 75 6.23 13.07 -9.53
N ALA A 76 5.22 13.77 -8.98
CA ALA A 76 3.83 13.28 -8.94
C ALA A 76 3.22 13.06 -10.33
N ASP A 77 3.60 13.89 -11.32
CA ASP A 77 3.18 13.76 -12.72
C ASP A 77 3.61 12.41 -13.30
N ASP A 78 4.88 12.04 -13.13
CA ASP A 78 5.42 10.80 -13.66
C ASP A 78 4.84 9.59 -12.89
N ARG A 79 4.61 9.70 -11.57
CA ARG A 79 3.92 8.64 -10.80
C ARG A 79 2.47 8.44 -11.25
N ALA A 80 1.76 9.51 -11.61
CA ALA A 80 0.40 9.42 -12.14
C ALA A 80 0.38 8.76 -13.55
N LEU A 81 1.36 9.07 -14.41
CA LEU A 81 1.52 8.40 -15.71
C LEU A 81 1.91 6.93 -15.57
N PHE A 82 2.78 6.62 -14.62
CA PHE A 82 3.14 5.26 -14.24
C PHE A 82 1.88 4.48 -13.83
N GLY A 83 1.10 5.03 -12.89
CA GLY A 83 -0.13 4.40 -12.43
C GLY A 83 -1.19 4.26 -13.50
N ARG A 84 -1.32 5.25 -14.40
CA ARG A 84 -2.22 5.14 -15.57
C ARG A 84 -1.82 3.97 -16.46
N GLY A 85 -0.54 3.85 -16.78
CA GLY A 85 0.01 2.75 -17.57
C GLY A 85 -0.17 1.38 -16.93
N ALA A 86 0.05 1.29 -15.62
CA ALA A 86 -0.16 0.07 -14.85
C ALA A 86 -1.64 -0.35 -14.82
N LEU A 87 -2.56 0.60 -14.55
CA LEU A 87 -4.00 0.34 -14.59
C LEU A 87 -4.46 -0.11 -15.99
N ASP A 88 -3.95 0.50 -17.06
CA ASP A 88 -4.29 0.12 -18.43
C ASP A 88 -3.81 -1.31 -18.74
N SER A 89 -2.57 -1.65 -18.35
CA SER A 89 -2.00 -2.99 -18.49
C SER A 89 -2.79 -4.05 -17.72
N LEU A 90 -3.36 -3.66 -16.56
CA LEU A 90 -4.20 -4.50 -15.72
C LEU A 90 -5.65 -4.64 -16.21
N GLY A 91 -6.00 -4.03 -17.35
CA GLY A 91 -7.37 -4.04 -17.88
C GLY A 91 -8.33 -3.15 -17.10
N LEU A 92 -7.82 -2.09 -16.47
CA LEU A 92 -8.58 -1.11 -15.68
C LEU A 92 -8.58 0.30 -16.29
N PRO A 93 -8.85 0.48 -17.60
CA PRO A 93 -8.78 1.79 -18.26
C PRO A 93 -9.80 2.80 -17.69
N ASN A 94 -10.89 2.30 -17.10
CA ASN A 94 -11.98 3.12 -16.59
C ASN A 94 -11.81 3.54 -15.11
N VAL A 95 -10.79 3.04 -14.41
CA VAL A 95 -10.50 3.48 -13.04
C VAL A 95 -9.68 4.76 -13.14
N PRO A 96 -10.18 5.92 -12.69
CA PRO A 96 -9.47 7.19 -12.83
C PRO A 96 -8.22 7.25 -11.95
N ILE A 97 -7.21 7.99 -12.39
CA ILE A 97 -6.03 8.33 -11.60
C ILE A 97 -5.74 9.83 -11.74
N GLY A 98 -5.47 10.49 -10.61
CA GLY A 98 -5.17 11.92 -10.54
C GLY A 98 -3.74 12.20 -10.09
N ILE A 99 -3.26 13.38 -10.46
CA ILE A 99 -1.94 13.90 -10.07
C ILE A 99 -2.05 14.50 -8.66
N GLY A 100 -1.43 13.86 -7.69
CA GLY A 100 -1.43 14.29 -6.30
C GLY A 100 -0.44 15.43 -6.00
N THR A 101 -0.31 15.73 -4.72
CA THR A 101 0.66 16.72 -4.24
C THR A 101 2.09 16.19 -4.29
N ARG A 102 3.04 17.03 -3.92
CA ARG A 102 4.45 16.65 -3.73
C ARG A 102 4.69 15.62 -2.63
N GLY A 103 3.70 15.30 -1.79
CA GLY A 103 3.78 14.31 -0.72
C GLY A 103 4.64 14.71 0.49
N SER A 104 5.72 15.47 0.31
CA SER A 104 6.58 15.94 1.40
C SER A 104 7.06 17.36 1.15
N GLU A 105 7.35 18.10 2.23
CA GLU A 105 8.11 19.35 2.16
C GLU A 105 9.60 19.13 1.88
N LYS A 106 10.11 17.93 2.18
CA LYS A 106 11.49 17.56 1.85
C LYS A 106 11.59 17.24 0.37
N GLN A 107 12.71 17.60 -0.24
CA GLN A 107 13.00 17.16 -1.60
C GLN A 107 13.13 15.64 -1.61
N HIS A 108 12.36 14.98 -2.48
CA HIS A 108 12.48 13.55 -2.72
C HIS A 108 13.74 13.29 -3.53
N GLU A 109 14.62 12.44 -3.02
CA GLU A 109 15.76 11.90 -3.75
C GLU A 109 15.28 10.66 -4.48
N MET A 110 15.16 10.76 -5.81
CA MET A 110 14.77 9.60 -6.62
C MET A 110 15.89 8.57 -6.62
N HIS A 111 15.51 7.32 -6.39
CA HIS A 111 16.40 6.20 -6.63
C HIS A 111 16.38 5.80 -8.11
N ASP A 112 17.51 5.29 -8.61
CA ASP A 112 17.66 4.89 -10.02
C ASP A 112 16.64 3.83 -10.45
N TYR A 113 16.18 2.99 -9.51
CA TYR A 113 15.22 1.93 -9.79
C TYR A 113 13.76 2.41 -9.91
N GLU A 114 13.41 3.63 -9.49
CA GLU A 114 12.00 4.04 -9.36
C GLU A 114 11.22 3.96 -10.67
N PHE A 115 11.79 4.43 -11.78
CA PHE A 115 11.10 4.42 -13.09
C PHE A 115 11.81 3.52 -14.12
N ASP A 116 12.92 2.90 -13.75
CA ASP A 116 13.73 2.11 -14.67
C ASP A 116 13.01 0.81 -15.08
N GLY A 117 12.87 0.58 -16.38
CA GLY A 117 12.10 -0.56 -16.93
C GLY A 117 10.60 -0.31 -17.06
N SER A 118 10.11 0.90 -16.80
CA SER A 118 8.70 1.25 -16.93
C SER A 118 8.26 1.61 -18.36
N GLU A 119 9.20 1.71 -19.32
CA GLU A 119 8.97 2.21 -20.68
C GLU A 119 7.98 1.38 -21.48
N THR A 120 7.80 0.11 -21.09
CA THR A 120 6.91 -0.84 -21.78
C THR A 120 5.44 -0.64 -21.44
N PHE A 121 5.11 0.04 -20.33
CA PHE A 121 3.73 0.21 -19.89
C PHE A 121 3.38 1.63 -19.45
N MET A 122 4.35 2.44 -18.99
CA MET A 122 4.10 3.79 -18.51
C MET A 122 3.37 4.61 -19.57
N ALA A 123 2.32 5.33 -19.17
CA ALA A 123 1.57 6.15 -20.09
C ALA A 123 2.47 7.26 -20.69
N PRO A 124 2.37 7.56 -21.99
CA PRO A 124 3.21 8.57 -22.59
C PRO A 124 2.89 9.95 -22.02
N ARG A 125 3.88 10.85 -21.92
CA ARG A 125 3.69 12.22 -21.37
C ARG A 125 2.57 13.02 -22.03
N SER A 126 2.20 12.74 -23.28
CA SER A 126 1.04 13.36 -23.94
C SER A 126 -0.29 13.10 -23.22
N LYS A 127 -0.38 12.04 -22.40
CA LYS A 127 -1.53 11.71 -21.56
C LYS A 127 -1.64 12.56 -20.31
N LEU A 128 -0.58 13.24 -19.89
CA LEU A 128 -0.56 14.00 -18.64
C LEU A 128 -1.67 15.06 -18.58
N ARG A 129 -1.93 15.74 -19.71
CA ARG A 129 -3.00 16.75 -19.84
C ARG A 129 -4.43 16.18 -19.73
N GLN A 130 -4.57 14.86 -19.80
CA GLN A 130 -5.85 14.15 -19.66
C GLN A 130 -6.09 13.69 -18.21
N LEU A 131 -5.06 13.73 -17.36
CA LEU A 131 -5.17 13.35 -15.96
C LEU A 131 -5.70 14.54 -15.14
N PRO A 132 -6.72 14.33 -14.28
CA PRO A 132 -7.19 15.37 -13.37
C PRO A 132 -6.15 15.65 -12.29
N GLN A 133 -6.25 16.82 -11.65
CA GLN A 133 -5.58 17.05 -10.38
C GLN A 133 -6.23 16.17 -9.30
N GLY A 134 -5.43 15.69 -8.34
CA GLY A 134 -5.85 14.76 -7.29
C GLY A 134 -7.00 15.33 -6.46
N GLN A 135 -6.94 16.63 -6.15
CA GLN A 135 -8.00 17.33 -5.41
C GLN A 135 -9.33 17.37 -6.18
N ASP A 136 -9.29 17.56 -7.50
CA ASP A 136 -10.49 17.57 -8.36
C ASP A 136 -11.07 16.16 -8.52
N LEU A 137 -10.19 15.15 -8.61
CA LEU A 137 -10.61 13.76 -8.63
C LEU A 137 -11.29 13.37 -7.32
N LEU A 138 -10.69 13.66 -6.16
CA LEU A 138 -11.30 13.40 -4.85
C LEU A 138 -12.69 14.03 -4.75
N LYS A 139 -12.83 15.30 -5.15
CA LYS A 139 -14.12 15.99 -5.18
C LYS A 139 -15.14 15.24 -6.05
N THR A 140 -14.75 14.87 -7.26
CA THR A 140 -15.61 14.13 -8.20
C THR A 140 -16.06 12.79 -7.63
N LEU A 141 -15.15 12.04 -6.99
CA LEU A 141 -15.47 10.75 -6.38
C LEU A 141 -16.46 10.90 -5.23
N PHE A 142 -16.25 11.85 -4.32
CA PHE A 142 -17.15 12.06 -3.19
C PHE A 142 -18.51 12.63 -3.59
N GLU A 143 -18.56 13.56 -4.57
CA GLU A 143 -19.83 14.06 -5.10
C GLU A 143 -20.63 12.97 -5.81
N LYS A 144 -19.96 12.07 -6.54
CA LYS A 144 -20.60 10.90 -7.14
C LYS A 144 -21.13 9.94 -6.07
N ALA A 145 -20.31 9.62 -5.07
CA ALA A 145 -20.71 8.73 -3.97
C ALA A 145 -21.93 9.29 -3.19
N ASP A 146 -21.95 10.60 -2.95
CA ASP A 146 -23.08 11.29 -2.31
C ASP A 146 -24.37 11.18 -3.13
N LYS A 147 -24.30 11.43 -4.45
CA LYS A 147 -25.44 11.28 -5.37
C LYS A 147 -25.97 9.84 -5.41
N GLU A 148 -25.07 8.87 -5.28
CA GLU A 148 -25.38 7.43 -5.28
C GLU A 148 -25.72 6.91 -3.86
N ASN A 149 -25.81 7.80 -2.86
CA ASN A 149 -26.06 7.49 -1.44
C ASN A 149 -25.18 6.34 -0.91
N ARG A 150 -23.89 6.39 -1.27
CA ARG A 150 -22.89 5.41 -0.84
C ARG A 150 -21.70 6.11 -0.22
N LYS A 151 -20.90 5.33 0.50
CA LYS A 151 -19.69 5.80 1.17
C LYS A 151 -18.44 5.13 0.58
N LEU A 152 -17.32 5.82 0.72
CA LEU A 152 -16.02 5.41 0.23
C LEU A 152 -15.13 4.92 1.37
N THR A 153 -14.29 3.95 1.08
CA THR A 153 -13.16 3.55 1.93
C THR A 153 -11.90 4.20 1.41
N TYR A 154 -11.22 4.95 2.25
CA TYR A 154 -9.91 5.49 1.93
C TYR A 154 -8.83 4.46 2.23
N LEU A 155 -8.03 4.07 1.24
CA LEU A 155 -6.78 3.34 1.42
C LEU A 155 -5.61 4.32 1.28
N GLY A 156 -4.99 4.69 2.40
CA GLY A 156 -3.80 5.54 2.42
C GLY A 156 -2.54 4.70 2.53
N ILE A 157 -1.80 4.62 1.44
CA ILE A 157 -0.54 3.87 1.36
C ILE A 157 0.66 4.78 1.05
N SER A 158 0.45 6.09 1.06
CA SER A 158 1.51 7.09 0.95
C SER A 158 1.26 8.29 1.89
N SER A 159 1.94 9.41 1.64
CA SER A 159 1.73 10.66 2.37
C SER A 159 0.25 11.07 2.47
N LEU A 160 -0.13 11.55 3.65
CA LEU A 160 -1.47 12.05 3.95
C LEU A 160 -1.71 13.51 3.52
N MET A 161 -0.74 14.14 2.84
CA MET A 161 -0.81 15.55 2.41
C MET A 161 -2.04 15.84 1.54
N ASP A 162 -2.33 14.99 0.54
CA ASP A 162 -3.48 15.19 -0.36
C ASP A 162 -4.82 15.16 0.37
N ILE A 163 -5.05 14.17 1.24
CA ILE A 163 -6.32 14.06 1.96
C ILE A 163 -6.46 15.12 3.05
N ALA A 164 -5.35 15.52 3.69
CA ALA A 164 -5.34 16.61 4.65
C ALA A 164 -5.71 17.94 3.98
N HIS A 165 -5.08 18.29 2.86
CA HIS A 165 -5.43 19.49 2.09
C HIS A 165 -6.87 19.44 1.59
N PHE A 166 -7.35 18.26 1.19
CA PHE A 166 -8.75 18.10 0.80
C PHE A 166 -9.68 18.42 1.98
N ALA A 167 -9.36 17.95 3.20
CA ALA A 167 -10.14 18.17 4.42
C ALA A 167 -10.08 19.61 4.98
N GLU A 168 -9.17 20.46 4.49
CA GLU A 168 -9.04 21.85 4.94
C GLU A 168 -10.13 22.77 4.36
N LYS A 169 -10.63 22.48 3.17
CA LYS A 169 -11.70 23.27 2.55
C LYS A 169 -13.05 22.88 3.19
N PRO A 170 -13.85 23.84 3.72
CA PRO A 170 -15.09 23.51 4.43
C PRO A 170 -16.06 22.62 3.65
N GLU A 171 -16.24 22.88 2.35
CA GLU A 171 -17.12 22.10 1.48
C GLU A 171 -16.64 20.65 1.30
N ASN A 172 -15.32 20.46 1.17
CA ASN A 172 -14.72 19.14 1.01
C ASN A 172 -14.69 18.38 2.34
N ARG A 173 -14.50 19.09 3.47
CA ARG A 173 -14.56 18.52 4.81
C ARG A 173 -15.93 17.89 5.08
N GLU A 174 -17.01 18.56 4.69
CA GLU A 174 -18.36 18.01 4.81
C GLU A 174 -18.59 16.82 3.87
N LEU A 175 -18.05 16.86 2.64
CA LEU A 175 -18.04 15.69 1.73
C LEU A 175 -17.35 14.48 2.36
N LEU A 176 -16.16 14.65 2.96
CA LEU A 176 -15.46 13.56 3.64
C LEU A 176 -16.24 13.02 4.82
N LYS A 177 -16.78 13.91 5.67
CA LYS A 177 -17.50 13.54 6.89
C LYS A 177 -18.70 12.66 6.60
N LYS A 178 -19.50 13.00 5.59
CA LYS A 178 -20.66 12.18 5.20
C LYS A 178 -20.28 10.99 4.34
N GLY A 179 -19.23 11.14 3.51
CA GLY A 179 -18.88 10.19 2.46
C GLY A 179 -17.88 9.11 2.87
N LEU A 180 -17.14 9.23 3.97
CA LEU A 180 -16.21 8.19 4.41
C LEU A 180 -16.93 7.09 5.21
N ALA A 181 -16.74 5.84 4.79
CA ALA A 181 -17.15 4.64 5.51
C ALA A 181 -16.07 4.18 6.49
N ASN A 182 -14.82 4.17 6.03
CA ASN A 182 -13.67 3.62 6.74
C ASN A 182 -12.38 4.23 6.19
N VAL A 183 -11.32 4.21 7.01
CA VAL A 183 -9.96 4.62 6.64
C VAL A 183 -9.00 3.47 6.94
N VAL A 184 -8.29 2.99 5.93
CA VAL A 184 -7.27 1.96 6.07
C VAL A 184 -5.93 2.56 5.69
N LEU A 185 -4.97 2.51 6.61
CA LEU A 185 -3.65 3.11 6.40
C LEU A 185 -2.57 2.03 6.46
N GLN A 186 -1.60 2.07 5.55
CA GLN A 186 -0.26 1.63 5.89
C GLN A 186 0.41 2.78 6.65
N GLY A 187 0.79 2.54 7.91
CA GLY A 187 1.38 3.58 8.73
C GLY A 187 1.36 3.28 10.23
N GLY A 188 1.11 4.31 11.04
CA GLY A 188 1.00 4.16 12.49
C GLY A 188 0.29 5.34 13.17
N TYR A 189 -0.43 5.07 14.24
CA TYR A 189 -0.91 6.09 15.17
C TYR A 189 -1.00 5.52 16.58
N ARG A 190 -1.23 6.39 17.57
CA ARG A 190 -1.42 6.04 18.97
C ARG A 190 -2.60 6.80 19.56
N MET A 191 -3.29 6.19 20.53
CA MET A 191 -4.23 6.95 21.34
C MET A 191 -3.49 7.51 22.55
N VAL A 192 -3.48 8.83 22.68
CA VAL A 192 -2.90 9.54 23.83
C VAL A 192 -3.95 10.51 24.35
N ASP A 193 -4.31 10.39 25.63
CA ASP A 193 -5.28 11.26 26.30
C ASP A 193 -6.60 11.46 25.53
N GLY A 194 -7.11 10.38 24.92
CA GLY A 194 -8.33 10.44 24.12
C GLY A 194 -8.17 11.27 22.85
N LYS A 195 -7.00 11.24 22.22
CA LYS A 195 -6.73 11.80 20.88
C LYS A 195 -5.95 10.81 20.04
N LEU A 196 -6.19 10.86 18.74
CA LEU A 196 -5.45 10.07 17.76
C LEU A 196 -4.19 10.83 17.32
N ILE A 197 -3.02 10.34 17.69
CA ILE A 197 -1.73 10.97 17.41
C ILE A 197 -1.03 10.18 16.31
N ALA A 198 -0.68 10.86 15.21
CA ALA A 198 0.09 10.27 14.12
C ALA A 198 1.47 9.84 14.63
N ASP A 199 1.89 8.61 14.31
CA ASP A 199 3.21 8.11 14.72
C ASP A 199 4.29 8.66 13.77
N PRO A 200 5.23 9.50 14.24
CA PRO A 200 6.28 10.05 13.39
C PRO A 200 7.28 9.01 12.87
N ASP A 201 7.35 7.82 13.50
CA ASP A 201 8.24 6.74 13.07
C ASP A 201 7.64 5.91 11.92
N ALA A 202 6.38 6.15 11.56
CA ALA A 202 5.75 5.57 10.37
C ALA A 202 6.10 6.40 9.12
N ALA A 203 6.69 5.76 8.09
CA ALA A 203 7.22 6.45 6.91
C ALA A 203 6.19 7.38 6.24
N ASN A 204 4.95 6.90 6.03
CA ASN A 204 3.88 7.65 5.40
C ASN A 204 3.44 8.90 6.18
N ASN A 205 3.53 8.87 7.52
CA ASN A 205 3.34 10.07 8.33
C ASN A 205 4.57 10.98 8.28
N GLY A 206 5.77 10.39 8.24
CA GLY A 206 7.05 11.10 8.25
C GLY A 206 7.29 12.00 7.03
N PHE A 207 6.62 11.73 5.90
CA PHE A 207 6.66 12.62 4.73
C PHE A 207 6.14 14.03 5.06
N ASP A 208 5.03 14.13 5.78
CA ASP A 208 4.50 15.37 6.32
C ASP A 208 3.66 15.09 7.59
N ILE A 209 4.33 15.17 8.73
CA ILE A 209 3.73 14.89 10.03
C ILE A 209 2.60 15.87 10.38
N LYS A 210 2.64 17.10 9.84
CA LYS A 210 1.60 18.11 10.11
C LYS A 210 0.31 17.73 9.40
N SER A 211 0.40 17.39 8.11
CA SER A 211 -0.75 16.91 7.35
C SER A 211 -1.27 15.59 7.89
N ALA A 212 -0.37 14.67 8.27
CA ALA A 212 -0.75 13.44 8.93
C ALA A 212 -1.58 13.72 10.19
N GLN A 213 -1.08 14.56 11.10
CA GLN A 213 -1.81 14.88 12.33
C GLN A 213 -3.17 15.54 12.05
N LYS A 214 -3.24 16.51 11.13
CA LYS A 214 -4.51 17.14 10.73
C LYS A 214 -5.56 16.12 10.29
N PHE A 215 -5.16 15.13 9.50
CA PHE A 215 -6.09 14.10 9.04
C PHE A 215 -6.47 13.12 10.16
N HIS A 216 -5.56 12.78 11.06
CA HIS A 216 -5.86 11.97 12.25
C HIS A 216 -6.84 12.67 13.20
N ASP A 217 -6.68 13.99 13.39
CA ASP A 217 -7.65 14.81 14.14
C ASP A 217 -9.02 14.78 13.46
N PHE A 218 -9.07 14.96 12.14
CA PHE A 218 -10.31 14.91 11.37
C PHE A 218 -11.07 13.58 11.53
N ILE A 219 -10.40 12.44 11.39
CA ILE A 219 -11.07 11.14 11.52
C ILE A 219 -11.56 10.89 12.94
N TYR A 220 -10.80 11.33 13.95
CA TYR A 220 -11.18 11.19 15.35
C TYR A 220 -12.40 12.06 15.71
N GLU A 221 -12.35 13.35 15.37
CA GLU A 221 -13.44 14.32 15.61
C GLU A 221 -14.76 13.90 14.97
N ASN A 222 -14.69 13.29 13.78
CA ASN A 222 -15.86 12.89 13.01
C ASN A 222 -16.28 11.43 13.23
N LYS A 223 -15.63 10.73 14.18
CA LYS A 223 -15.92 9.33 14.52
C LYS A 223 -15.89 8.39 13.31
N ILE A 224 -14.92 8.60 12.42
CA ILE A 224 -14.74 7.78 11.22
C ILE A 224 -13.93 6.54 11.61
N PRO A 225 -14.44 5.31 11.37
CA PRO A 225 -13.69 4.09 11.60
C PRO A 225 -12.34 4.11 10.89
N SER A 226 -11.30 3.61 11.55
CA SER A 226 -10.01 3.43 10.92
C SER A 226 -9.28 2.17 11.38
N ALA A 227 -8.42 1.67 10.51
CA ALA A 227 -7.48 0.59 10.78
C ALA A 227 -6.11 0.96 10.24
N VAL A 228 -5.07 0.83 11.05
CA VAL A 228 -3.69 1.05 10.63
C VAL A 228 -2.90 -0.26 10.66
N TRP A 229 -2.23 -0.54 9.55
CA TRP A 229 -1.36 -1.68 9.35
C TRP A 229 0.08 -1.22 9.47
N THR A 230 0.77 -1.66 10.53
CA THR A 230 2.15 -1.25 10.78
C THR A 230 3.15 -2.16 10.06
N LYS A 231 4.41 -1.73 10.04
CA LYS A 231 5.54 -2.55 9.56
C LYS A 231 5.65 -3.93 10.23
N VAL A 232 5.24 -4.05 11.50
CA VAL A 232 5.35 -5.30 12.27
C VAL A 232 4.41 -6.38 11.72
N ALA A 233 3.19 -5.99 11.31
CA ALA A 233 2.25 -6.92 10.68
C ALA A 233 2.82 -7.50 9.38
N THR A 234 3.56 -6.68 8.64
CA THR A 234 4.12 -7.05 7.34
C THR A 234 5.33 -7.97 7.48
N PHE A 235 6.17 -7.78 8.50
CA PHE A 235 7.27 -8.73 8.77
C PHE A 235 6.79 -10.16 9.06
N ALA A 236 5.60 -10.30 9.66
CA ALA A 236 5.00 -11.62 9.90
C ALA A 236 4.41 -12.26 8.63
N THR A 237 4.34 -11.52 7.52
CA THR A 237 3.69 -11.91 6.26
C THR A 237 4.60 -11.69 5.06
N ALA A 238 5.93 -11.69 5.28
CA ALA A 238 6.91 -11.63 4.21
C ALA A 238 6.64 -12.71 3.15
N ILE A 239 6.70 -12.33 1.87
CA ILE A 239 6.50 -13.25 0.76
C ILE A 239 7.85 -13.59 0.12
N PRO A 240 8.02 -14.82 -0.41
CA PRO A 240 9.29 -15.20 -1.02
C PRO A 240 9.55 -14.43 -2.32
N THR A 241 10.81 -14.15 -2.63
CA THR A 241 11.24 -13.50 -3.88
C THR A 241 10.80 -14.24 -5.14
N THR A 242 10.57 -15.56 -5.02
CA THR A 242 10.02 -16.40 -6.09
C THR A 242 8.67 -15.90 -6.62
N VAL A 243 7.93 -15.08 -5.85
CA VAL A 243 6.70 -14.44 -6.34
C VAL A 243 7.02 -13.47 -7.48
N PHE A 244 8.05 -12.64 -7.37
CA PHE A 244 8.40 -11.69 -8.43
C PHE A 244 9.12 -12.37 -9.60
N GLU A 245 9.86 -13.44 -9.35
CA GLU A 245 10.39 -14.31 -10.43
C GLU A 245 9.25 -14.92 -11.25
N PHE A 246 8.24 -15.48 -10.57
CA PHE A 246 7.03 -15.97 -11.24
C PHE A 246 6.31 -14.87 -12.03
N MET A 247 6.20 -13.66 -11.47
CA MET A 247 5.56 -12.54 -12.19
C MET A 247 6.36 -12.14 -13.43
N GLU A 248 7.68 -12.10 -13.37
CA GLU A 248 8.56 -11.87 -14.51
C GLU A 248 8.36 -12.92 -15.62
N ASP A 249 8.27 -14.19 -15.24
CA ASP A 249 8.05 -15.33 -16.15
C ASP A 249 6.69 -15.29 -16.87
N THR A 250 5.69 -14.56 -16.33
CA THR A 250 4.41 -14.37 -17.03
C THR A 250 4.53 -13.53 -18.31
N HIS A 251 5.65 -12.82 -18.48
CA HIS A 251 5.87 -11.82 -19.53
C HIS A 251 4.85 -10.67 -19.56
N HIS A 252 4.00 -10.56 -18.53
CA HIS A 252 3.18 -9.37 -18.33
C HIS A 252 4.12 -8.18 -18.04
N PRO A 253 3.93 -6.99 -18.63
CA PRO A 253 4.91 -5.90 -18.55
C PRO A 253 5.25 -5.43 -17.13
N LEU A 254 4.31 -5.58 -16.19
CA LEU A 254 4.53 -5.25 -14.78
C LEU A 254 5.42 -6.24 -14.02
N GLY A 255 5.51 -7.49 -14.49
CA GLY A 255 6.29 -8.54 -13.84
C GLY A 255 7.80 -8.29 -13.86
N PRO A 256 8.42 -8.12 -15.04
CA PRO A 256 9.83 -7.75 -15.16
C PRO A 256 10.17 -6.46 -14.42
N TYR A 257 9.26 -5.47 -14.44
CA TYR A 257 9.44 -4.24 -13.67
C TYR A 257 9.50 -4.49 -12.16
N LEU A 258 8.55 -5.26 -11.60
CA LEU A 258 8.54 -5.58 -10.15
C LEU A 258 9.82 -6.29 -9.73
N ARG A 259 10.29 -7.26 -10.52
CA ARG A 259 11.53 -7.98 -10.24
C ARG A 259 12.74 -7.04 -10.28
N LYS A 260 12.80 -6.16 -11.28
CA LYS A 260 13.87 -5.18 -11.43
C LYS A 260 13.92 -4.20 -10.26
N VAL A 261 12.78 -3.64 -9.85
CA VAL A 261 12.68 -2.74 -8.70
C VAL A 261 13.08 -3.44 -7.41
N GLN A 262 12.63 -4.68 -7.21
CA GLN A 262 13.01 -5.47 -6.04
C GLN A 262 14.53 -5.67 -5.94
N ILE A 263 15.18 -6.07 -7.04
CA ILE A 263 16.63 -6.19 -7.09
C ILE A 263 17.28 -4.83 -6.80
N GLY A 264 16.82 -3.75 -7.44
CA GLY A 264 17.39 -2.42 -7.26
C GLY A 264 17.25 -1.89 -5.83
N GLN A 265 16.11 -2.11 -5.18
CA GLN A 265 15.85 -1.68 -3.82
C GLN A 265 16.66 -2.51 -2.81
N ASP A 266 16.67 -3.83 -2.93
CA ASP A 266 17.43 -4.71 -2.03
C ASP A 266 18.94 -4.45 -2.18
N SER A 267 19.43 -4.23 -3.41
CA SER A 267 20.81 -3.83 -3.71
C SER A 267 21.16 -2.48 -3.06
N SER A 268 20.29 -1.49 -3.22
CA SER A 268 20.48 -0.15 -2.63
C SER A 268 20.52 -0.22 -1.11
N PHE A 269 19.68 -1.05 -0.49
CA PHE A 269 19.67 -1.25 0.95
C PHE A 269 20.94 -1.98 1.43
N TYR A 270 21.42 -2.96 0.69
CA TYR A 270 22.69 -3.62 1.00
C TYR A 270 23.88 -2.66 0.94
N LEU A 271 23.98 -1.87 -0.14
CA LEU A 271 25.03 -0.86 -0.28
C LEU A 271 25.00 0.16 0.86
N LYS A 272 23.79 0.57 1.29
CA LYS A 272 23.64 1.45 2.45
C LYS A 272 24.13 0.80 3.75
N ALA A 273 23.86 -0.49 3.94
CA ALA A 273 24.35 -1.27 5.08
C ALA A 273 25.88 -1.47 5.09
N CYS A 274 26.52 -1.36 3.92
CA CYS A 274 27.98 -1.36 3.76
C CYS A 274 28.63 0.00 4.01
N SER A 275 27.84 1.07 4.12
CA SER A 275 28.34 2.44 4.27
C SER A 275 28.48 2.88 5.73
N ASP A 276 29.17 3.99 5.97
CA ASP A 276 29.26 4.64 7.29
C ASP A 276 27.93 5.26 7.77
N THR A 277 26.90 5.25 6.92
CA THR A 277 25.58 5.81 7.22
C THR A 277 24.47 4.79 6.91
N PRO A 278 24.42 3.65 7.63
CA PRO A 278 23.37 2.67 7.43
C PRO A 278 21.98 3.26 7.73
N PHE A 279 20.92 2.61 7.25
CA PHE A 279 19.53 3.07 7.46
C PHE A 279 19.20 3.27 8.94
N ALA A 280 19.70 2.37 9.79
CA ALA A 280 19.76 2.56 11.24
C ALA A 280 21.12 2.07 11.75
N PRO A 281 21.62 2.57 12.90
CA PRO A 281 22.97 2.23 13.39
C PRO A 281 23.26 0.73 13.52
N HIS A 282 22.23 -0.10 13.74
CA HIS A 282 22.35 -1.54 13.88
C HIS A 282 22.19 -2.32 12.56
N MET A 283 21.74 -1.66 11.47
CA MET A 283 21.48 -2.28 10.16
C MET A 283 22.76 -2.29 9.31
N THR A 284 23.80 -2.93 9.85
CA THR A 284 25.11 -3.10 9.19
C THR A 284 25.08 -4.24 8.17
N GLN A 285 26.16 -4.41 7.40
CA GLN A 285 26.35 -5.51 6.46
C GLN A 285 26.07 -6.91 7.09
N PRO A 286 26.63 -7.29 8.25
CA PRO A 286 26.28 -8.57 8.89
C PRO A 286 24.80 -8.65 9.31
N TRP A 287 24.19 -7.54 9.72
CA TRP A 287 22.74 -7.52 9.99
C TRP A 287 21.94 -7.78 8.72
N TYR A 288 22.31 -7.17 7.59
CA TYR A 288 21.62 -7.37 6.32
C TYR A 288 21.70 -8.83 5.89
N LEU A 289 22.90 -9.41 5.85
CA LEU A 289 23.10 -10.78 5.40
C LEU A 289 22.30 -11.79 6.24
N LYS A 290 22.17 -11.52 7.54
CA LYS A 290 21.37 -12.35 8.47
C LYS A 290 19.86 -12.20 8.31
N ASN A 291 19.36 -10.97 8.10
CA ASN A 291 17.92 -10.67 8.21
C ASN A 291 17.21 -10.49 6.86
N ARG A 292 17.96 -10.22 5.80
CA ARG A 292 17.44 -9.83 4.47
C ARG A 292 17.91 -10.75 3.34
N SER A 293 18.78 -11.72 3.62
CA SER A 293 19.29 -12.66 2.61
C SER A 293 19.38 -14.10 3.13
N ALA A 294 19.51 -15.06 2.22
CA ALA A 294 19.86 -16.45 2.50
C ALA A 294 21.39 -16.68 2.57
N TRP A 295 22.23 -15.63 2.58
CA TRP A 295 23.68 -15.75 2.46
C TRP A 295 24.24 -16.78 3.46
N PHE A 296 24.04 -16.55 4.76
CA PHE A 296 24.52 -17.48 5.79
C PHE A 296 23.75 -18.81 5.81
N SER A 297 22.44 -18.81 5.54
CA SER A 297 21.66 -20.06 5.51
C SER A 297 21.98 -20.96 4.32
N SER A 298 22.74 -20.46 3.33
CA SER A 298 23.26 -21.23 2.20
C SER A 298 24.56 -21.99 2.50
N GLY A 299 25.04 -21.95 3.76
CA GLY A 299 26.26 -22.63 4.19
C GLY A 299 27.54 -21.79 4.04
N ARG A 300 27.38 -20.46 3.92
CA ARG A 300 28.48 -19.50 3.92
C ARG A 300 28.89 -19.16 5.36
N GLU A 301 30.19 -19.09 5.61
CA GLU A 301 30.71 -18.83 6.95
C GLU A 301 30.88 -17.33 7.23
N PRO A 302 30.77 -16.88 8.50
CA PRO A 302 30.91 -15.46 8.86
C PRO A 302 32.30 -14.85 8.64
N ASP A 303 33.33 -15.68 8.46
CA ASP A 303 34.72 -15.27 8.20
C ASP A 303 35.04 -15.15 6.70
N GLU A 304 34.12 -15.54 5.81
CA GLU A 304 34.23 -15.27 4.39
C GLU A 304 34.18 -13.76 4.11
N PRO A 305 34.87 -13.28 3.05
CA PRO A 305 34.69 -11.91 2.58
C PRO A 305 33.22 -11.63 2.31
N TYR A 306 32.77 -10.44 2.70
CA TYR A 306 31.40 -10.05 2.41
C TYR A 306 31.15 -9.95 0.90
N PRO A 307 29.97 -10.38 0.42
CA PRO A 307 29.68 -10.42 -1.00
C PRO A 307 29.58 -9.03 -1.61
N THR A 308 29.83 -8.97 -2.92
CA THR A 308 29.34 -7.89 -3.78
C THR A 308 27.81 -7.95 -3.92
N VAL A 309 27.20 -6.89 -4.45
CA VAL A 309 25.75 -6.88 -4.73
C VAL A 309 25.40 -7.99 -5.72
N GLU A 310 26.20 -8.15 -6.77
CA GLU A 310 26.01 -9.11 -7.84
C GLU A 310 26.00 -10.56 -7.32
N GLU A 311 26.88 -10.86 -6.37
CA GLU A 311 26.94 -12.16 -5.70
C GLU A 311 25.77 -12.38 -4.74
N LEU A 312 25.18 -11.29 -4.21
CA LEU A 312 24.09 -11.36 -3.22
C LEU A 312 22.71 -11.51 -3.85
N ILE A 313 22.50 -11.07 -5.10
CA ILE A 313 21.19 -11.12 -5.80
C ILE A 313 20.50 -12.50 -5.72
N PRO A 314 21.18 -13.64 -5.96
CA PRO A 314 20.56 -14.96 -5.87
C PRO A 314 20.10 -15.35 -4.46
N PHE A 315 20.52 -14.60 -3.44
CA PHE A 315 20.22 -14.85 -2.03
C PHE A 315 19.19 -13.88 -1.46
N PHE A 316 18.59 -12.99 -2.25
CA PHE A 316 17.44 -12.22 -1.78
C PHE A 316 16.25 -13.16 -1.53
N ILE A 317 15.69 -13.13 -0.32
CA ILE A 317 14.71 -14.14 0.13
C ILE A 317 13.31 -13.60 0.33
N ASN A 318 13.16 -12.35 0.73
CA ASN A 318 11.89 -11.83 1.24
C ASN A 318 11.55 -10.50 0.61
N ILE A 319 10.32 -10.40 0.14
CA ILE A 319 9.64 -9.15 -0.22
C ILE A 319 8.76 -8.77 0.97
N ILE A 320 8.86 -7.51 1.40
CA ILE A 320 8.06 -6.97 2.51
C ILE A 320 7.06 -5.99 1.94
N ALA A 321 5.93 -6.49 1.44
CA ALA A 321 4.91 -5.68 0.77
C ALA A 321 3.93 -5.05 1.78
N TYR A 322 4.32 -3.90 2.35
CA TYR A 322 3.54 -3.26 3.42
C TYR A 322 2.16 -2.83 2.92
N ASP A 323 2.11 -2.22 1.74
CA ASP A 323 0.89 -1.66 1.18
C ASP A 323 -0.07 -2.72 0.68
N ALA A 324 0.46 -3.86 0.21
CA ALA A 324 -0.35 -4.99 -0.20
C ALA A 324 -1.15 -5.57 0.97
N LEU A 325 -0.54 -5.63 2.15
CA LEU A 325 -1.24 -6.07 3.36
C LEU A 325 -2.34 -5.08 3.76
N ALA A 326 -2.08 -3.77 3.71
CA ALA A 326 -3.11 -2.75 3.95
C ALA A 326 -4.25 -2.82 2.91
N ALA A 327 -3.93 -3.08 1.64
CA ALA A 327 -4.91 -3.27 0.57
C ALA A 327 -5.80 -4.50 0.81
N ILE A 328 -5.24 -5.63 1.26
CA ILE A 328 -6.00 -6.81 1.69
C ILE A 328 -6.88 -6.45 2.90
N GLY A 329 -6.34 -5.67 3.85
CA GLY A 329 -7.09 -5.15 4.99
C GLY A 329 -8.28 -4.26 4.62
N ALA A 330 -8.23 -3.59 3.47
CA ALA A 330 -9.31 -2.76 2.94
C ALA A 330 -10.43 -3.57 2.27
N ALA A 331 -10.29 -4.90 2.12
CA ALA A 331 -11.26 -5.76 1.46
C ALA A 331 -12.57 -6.00 2.23
N GLY A 332 -12.62 -5.55 3.49
CA GLY A 332 -13.79 -5.62 4.37
C GLY A 332 -13.53 -6.44 5.63
N GLU A 333 -14.27 -6.12 6.69
CA GLU A 333 -14.14 -6.79 7.99
C GLU A 333 -14.51 -8.29 7.92
N ASP A 334 -15.41 -8.67 7.00
CA ASP A 334 -15.77 -10.06 6.74
C ASP A 334 -14.60 -10.86 6.14
N VAL A 335 -13.80 -10.25 5.26
CA VAL A 335 -12.55 -10.84 4.75
C VAL A 335 -11.56 -11.04 5.90
N VAL A 336 -11.31 -10.00 6.71
CA VAL A 336 -10.40 -10.10 7.86
C VAL A 336 -10.83 -11.22 8.82
N LYS A 337 -12.12 -11.32 9.11
CA LYS A 337 -12.69 -12.35 10.00
C LYS A 337 -12.62 -13.77 9.43
N GLU A 338 -12.89 -13.95 8.13
CA GLU A 338 -12.85 -15.27 7.49
C GLU A 338 -11.44 -15.85 7.53
N PHE A 339 -10.44 -15.03 7.22
CA PHE A 339 -9.06 -15.50 7.13
C PHE A 339 -8.30 -15.48 8.47
N LYS A 340 -8.80 -14.77 9.49
CA LYS A 340 -8.24 -14.77 10.87
C LYS A 340 -6.75 -14.44 10.94
N PHE A 341 -6.25 -13.61 10.03
CA PHE A 341 -4.84 -13.23 9.95
C PHE A 341 -4.47 -12.05 10.85
N VAL A 342 -5.44 -11.47 11.56
CA VAL A 342 -5.20 -10.49 12.62
C VAL A 342 -5.33 -11.18 13.98
N LYS A 343 -4.25 -11.12 14.78
CA LYS A 343 -4.25 -11.59 16.16
C LYS A 343 -4.61 -10.43 17.10
N PRO A 344 -5.56 -10.61 18.04
CA PRO A 344 -5.81 -9.61 19.09
C PRO A 344 -4.54 -9.40 19.90
N PHE A 345 -4.21 -8.15 20.20
CA PHE A 345 -2.99 -7.83 20.91
C PHE A 345 -3.32 -7.09 22.21
N THR A 346 -3.16 -7.79 23.33
CA THR A 346 -3.74 -7.42 24.63
C THR A 346 -2.86 -6.51 25.49
N THR A 347 -1.62 -6.20 25.08
CA THR A 347 -0.67 -5.45 25.92
C THR A 347 -0.66 -3.94 25.65
N ARG A 348 -1.29 -3.46 24.56
CA ARG A 348 -1.56 -2.03 24.32
C ARG A 348 -3.04 -1.73 24.57
N PRO A 349 -3.41 -1.00 25.64
CA PRO A 349 -4.81 -0.69 25.93
C PRO A 349 -5.56 0.04 24.80
N ASP A 350 -4.85 0.74 23.93
CA ASP A 350 -5.41 1.46 22.79
C ASP A 350 -5.51 0.64 21.50
N ALA A 351 -4.93 -0.56 21.44
CA ALA A 351 -5.02 -1.42 20.25
C ALA A 351 -6.45 -1.98 20.02
N GLU A 352 -7.26 -2.06 21.08
CA GLU A 352 -8.64 -2.56 21.07
C GLU A 352 -9.68 -1.42 21.01
N HIS A 353 -9.28 -0.21 20.59
CA HIS A 353 -10.24 0.90 20.46
C HIS A 353 -11.35 0.52 19.45
N PRO A 354 -12.64 0.67 19.81
CA PRO A 354 -13.75 0.13 19.01
C PRO A 354 -13.87 0.76 17.61
N LEU A 355 -13.26 1.93 17.41
CA LEU A 355 -13.27 2.66 16.16
C LEU A 355 -11.91 2.69 15.44
N HIS A 356 -10.80 2.52 16.16
CA HIS A 356 -9.45 2.82 15.65
C HIS A 356 -8.53 1.64 15.95
N LYS A 357 -8.41 0.73 14.99
CA LYS A 357 -7.69 -0.53 15.15
C LYS A 357 -6.23 -0.38 14.76
N ILE A 358 -5.33 -0.94 15.57
CA ILE A 358 -3.89 -0.96 15.30
C ILE A 358 -3.46 -2.42 15.08
N ILE A 359 -2.98 -2.72 13.87
CA ILE A 359 -2.63 -4.09 13.47
C ILE A 359 -1.11 -4.21 13.34
N GLY A 360 -0.55 -5.18 14.06
CA GLY A 360 0.90 -5.38 14.18
C GLY A 360 1.50 -4.45 15.22
N VAL A 361 1.27 -4.70 16.49
CA VAL A 361 1.98 -4.01 17.57
C VAL A 361 3.13 -4.93 18.03
N PRO A 362 4.35 -4.41 18.26
CA PRO A 362 5.41 -5.20 18.87
C PRO A 362 4.99 -5.81 20.23
N PRO A 363 5.49 -7.00 20.59
CA PRO A 363 5.39 -7.60 21.93
C PRO A 363 5.56 -6.62 23.09
#